data_AF-A0A1Z8XUK7-F1
#
_entry.id   AF-A0A1Z8XUK7-F1
#
_cell.length_a   1.000
_cell.length_b   1.000
_cell.length_c   1.000
_cell.angle_alpha   90.00
_cell.angle_beta   90.00
_cell.angle_gamma   90.00
#
_symmetry.space_group_name_H-M   'P 1'
#
loop_
_entity.id
_entity.type
_entity.pdbx_description
1 polymer ?
#
loop_
_entity_poly.entity_id
_entity_poly.type
_entity_poly.pdbx_seq_one_letter_code
_entity_poly.pdbx_strand_id
1 'polypeptide(L)' 'MDEKIVRVIENLYRDTRCIVEIDGVRSDWMKQETGIRQGCPLSPYLFLIVFQKF' A
#
# COMPACT_ATOMS: atom_id res chain seq x y z
N MET A 1 -2.77 -16.25 12.57
CA MET A 1 -3.48 -15.05 12.06
C MET A 1 -4.68 -15.56 11.29
N ASP A 2 -5.86 -14.98 11.51
CA ASP A 2 -7.08 -15.43 10.84
C ASP A 2 -6.94 -15.24 9.31
N GLU A 3 -7.17 -16.31 8.53
CA GLU A 3 -7.07 -16.30 7.07
C GLU A 3 -8.00 -15.25 6.43
N LYS A 4 -9.15 -15.00 7.04
CA LYS A 4 -10.09 -13.97 6.58
C LYS A 4 -9.46 -12.59 6.67
N ILE A 5 -8.72 -12.30 7.75
CA ILE A 5 -8.04 -11.02 7.92
C ILE A 5 -6.93 -10.86 6.87
N VAL A 6 -6.14 -11.92 6.65
CA VAL A 6 -5.10 -11.92 5.60
C VAL A 6 -5.71 -11.60 4.24
N ARG A 7 -6.80 -12.28 3.87
CA ARG A 7 -7.49 -12.09 2.58
C ARG A 7 -8.06 -10.68 2.42
N VAL A 8 -8.59 -10.08 3.49
CA VAL A 8 -9.06 -8.69 3.47
C VAL A 8 -7.90 -7.73 3.22
N ILE A 9 -6.77 -7.93 3.89
CA ILE A 9 -5.56 -7.11 3.69
C ILE A 9 -5.03 -7.29 2.27
N GLU A 10 -4.89 -8.51 1.78
CA GLU A 10 -4.47 -8.76 0.39
C GLU A 10 -5.36 -8.05 -0.62
N ASN A 11 -6.69 -8.14 -0.46
CA ASN A 11 -7.64 -7.47 -1.35
C ASN A 11 -7.55 -5.95 -1.27
N LEU A 12 -7.26 -5.38 -0.09
CA LEU A 12 -7.03 -3.95 0.06
C LEU A 12 -5.81 -3.47 -0.76
N TYR A 13 -4.80 -4.33 -0.97
CA TYR A 13 -3.55 -3.99 -1.68
C TYR A 13 -3.45 -4.53 -3.13
N ARG A 14 -4.37 -5.43 -3.58
CA ARG A 14 -4.31 -6.22 -4.84
C ARG A 14 -4.17 -5.42 -6.15
N ASP A 15 -4.71 -4.21 -6.24
CA ASP A 15 -4.56 -3.32 -7.41
C ASP A 15 -4.44 -1.87 -6.95
N THR A 16 -3.46 -1.61 -6.08
CA THR A 16 -3.24 -0.27 -5.56
C THR A 16 -2.74 0.64 -6.69
N ARG A 17 -3.41 1.78 -6.88
CA ARG A 17 -3.00 2.82 -7.83
C ARG A 17 -2.76 4.13 -7.11
N CYS A 18 -1.87 4.94 -7.65
CA CYS A 18 -1.55 6.26 -7.14
C CYS A 18 -1.49 7.28 -8.28
N ILE A 19 -1.60 8.55 -7.90
CA ILE A 19 -1.27 9.70 -8.74
C ILE A 19 -0.23 10.52 -8.00
N VAL A 20 0.60 11.23 -8.75
CA VAL A 20 1.52 12.22 -8.22
C VAL A 20 0.97 13.59 -8.61
N GLU A 21 0.82 14.48 -7.63
CA GLU A 21 0.43 15.88 -7.83
C GLU A 21 1.58 16.80 -7.42
N ILE A 22 2.01 17.66 -8.33
CA ILE A 22 3.07 18.67 -8.11
C ILE A 22 2.57 19.99 -8.70
N ASP A 23 2.53 21.05 -7.88
CA ASP A 23 2.09 22.40 -8.27
C ASP A 23 0.74 22.43 -9.01
N GLY A 24 -0.19 21.57 -8.58
CA GLY A 24 -1.53 21.44 -9.16
C GLY A 24 -1.61 20.62 -10.46
N VAL A 25 -0.48 20.13 -10.97
CA VAL A 25 -0.43 19.21 -12.11
C VAL A 25 -0.44 17.76 -11.61
N ARG A 26 -1.34 16.95 -12.15
CA ARG A 26 -1.49 15.52 -11.82
C ARG A 26 -0.89 14.64 -12.90
N SER A 27 -0.23 13.57 -12.49
CA SER A 27 0.13 12.46 -13.38
C SER A 27 -1.11 11.66 -13.78
N ASP A 28 -0.95 10.78 -14.77
CA ASP A 28 -1.89 9.68 -14.97
C ASP A 28 -1.93 8.75 -13.75
N TRP A 29 -2.98 7.94 -13.68
CA TRP A 29 -3.06 6.87 -12.70
C TRP A 29 -1.98 5.82 -12.97
N MET A 30 -1.11 5.63 -11.99
CA MET A 30 -0.04 4.65 -12.04
C MET A 30 -0.36 3.49 -11.12
N LYS A 31 -0.05 2.27 -11.54
CA LYS A 31 -0.07 1.11 -10.64
C LYS A 31 1.09 1.24 -9.66
N GLN A 32 0.82 1.04 -8.37
CA GLN A 32 1.86 1.03 -7.35
C GLN A 32 2.59 -0.32 -7.38
N GLU A 33 3.81 -0.32 -7.90
CA GLU A 33 4.65 -1.53 -7.99
C GLU A 33 5.54 -1.74 -6.76
N THR A 34 5.94 -0.65 -6.09
CA THR A 34 6.86 -0.69 -4.95
C THR A 34 6.44 0.27 -3.83
N GLY A 35 7.09 0.12 -2.67
CA GLY A 35 6.89 0.98 -1.52
C GLY A 35 5.57 0.72 -0.76
N ILE A 36 5.30 1.59 0.21
CA ILE A 36 4.08 1.54 1.03
C ILE A 36 3.17 2.72 0.70
N ARG A 37 1.86 2.56 0.95
CA ARG A 37 0.91 3.68 0.85
C ARG A 37 1.14 4.67 1.99
N GLN A 38 1.66 5.86 1.68
CA GLN A 38 1.82 6.93 2.66
C GLN A 38 0.44 7.42 3.13
N GLY A 39 0.33 7.72 4.42
CA GLY A 39 -0.95 8.12 5.04
C GLY A 39 -1.92 6.95 5.32
N CYS A 40 -1.65 5.73 4.86
CA CYS A 40 -2.45 4.57 5.21
C CYS A 40 -2.09 4.09 6.63
N PRO A 41 -3.05 3.99 7.58
CA PRO A 41 -2.77 3.55 8.95
C PRO A 41 -2.19 2.14 9.05
N LEU A 42 -2.49 1.26 8.09
CA LEU A 42 -2.05 -0.13 8.08
C LEU A 42 -0.63 -0.31 7.52
N SER A 43 -0.19 0.60 6.64
CA SER A 43 1.11 0.53 5.96
C SER A 43 2.32 0.42 6.90
N PRO A 44 2.41 1.21 8.02
CA PRO A 44 3.53 1.08 8.95
C PRO A 44 3.63 -0.30 9.61
N TYR A 45 2.49 -0.91 9.95
CA TYR A 45 2.46 -2.24 10.56
C TYR A 45 2.90 -3.33 9.58
N LEU A 46 2.42 -3.27 8.32
CA LEU A 46 2.83 -4.21 7.29
C LEU A 46 4.33 -4.09 6.99
N PHE A 47 4.86 -2.86 7.00
CA PHE A 47 6.31 -2.63 6.88
C PHE A 47 7.07 -3.33 8.02
N LEU A 48 6.66 -3.13 9.28
CA LEU A 48 7.31 -3.76 10.43
C LEU A 48 7.24 -5.29 10.38
N ILE A 49 6.10 -5.87 10.00
CA ILE A 49 5.94 -7.33 9.86
C ILE A 49 6.91 -7.92 8.84
N VAL A 50 7.11 -7.22 7.71
CA VAL A 50 8.05 -7.63 6.67
C VAL A 50 9.48 -7.41 7.14
N PHE A 51 9.78 -6.28 7.78
CA PHE A 51 11.13 -5.91 8.20
C PHE A 51 11.64 -6.78 9.37
N GLN A 52 10.78 -7.16 10.32
CA GLN A 52 11.12 -8.07 11.41
C GLN A 52 11.39 -9.52 10.96
N LYS A 53 11.02 -9.87 9.73
CA LYS A 53 11.35 -11.18 9.15
C LYS A 53 12.75 -11.24 8.53
N PHE A 54 13.47 -10.12 8.49
CA PHE A 54 14.89 -10.04 8.13
C PHE A 54 15.73 -9.93 9.40
#